data_AF-A0A956DH36-F1
#
_entry.id   AF-A0A956DH36-F1
#
_cell.length_a   1.000
_cell.length_b   1.000
_cell.length_c   1.000
_cell.angle_alpha   90.00
_cell.angle_beta   90.00
_cell.angle_gamma   90.00
#
_symmetry.space_group_name_H-M   'P 1'
#
loop_
_entity.id
_entity.type
_entity.pdbx_description
1 polymer ?
#
loop_
_entity_poly.entity_id
_entity_poly.type
_entity_poly.pdbx_seq_one_letter_code
_entity_poly.pdbx_strand_id
1 'polypeptide(L)'
;AYQEALARAKSCAPQLPVEQCNVEVDDALACPCPTFAESGNTEALAKLDELKKEWDAAQCGAVIDCPAIACVEPKGASCDPGTNPQDGGHCSDLE
;
A
#
# COMPACT_ATOMS: atom_id res chain seq x y z
N ALA A 1 -0.21 -2.14 13.12
CA ALA A 1 -0.09 -3.40 12.35
C ALA A 1 -0.29 -3.17 10.84
N TYR A 2 -1.51 -2.92 10.35
CA TYR A 2 -1.75 -2.81 8.90
C TYR A 2 -0.98 -1.66 8.24
N GLN A 3 -1.05 -0.45 8.81
CA GLN A 3 -0.32 0.72 8.29
C GLN A 3 1.22 0.53 8.30
N GLU A 4 1.76 -0.23 9.26
CA GLU A 4 3.18 -0.55 9.31
C GLU A 4 3.58 -1.57 8.23
N ALA A 5 2.73 -2.58 8.01
CA ALA A 5 2.90 -3.54 6.91
C ALA A 5 2.78 -2.83 5.55
N LEU A 6 1.88 -1.88 5.42
CA LEU A 6 1.71 -1.07 4.21
C LEU A 6 2.92 -0.18 3.95
N ALA A 7 3.42 0.53 4.98
CA ALA A 7 4.63 1.35 4.85
C ALA A 7 5.83 0.51 4.40
N ARG A 8 5.97 -0.72 4.91
CA ARG A 8 6.99 -1.66 4.44
C ARG A 8 6.74 -2.11 3.01
N ALA A 9 5.51 -2.49 2.66
CA ALA A 9 5.17 -2.93 1.31
C ALA A 9 5.44 -1.83 0.28
N LYS A 10 5.20 -0.57 0.63
CA LYS A 10 5.46 0.60 -0.22
C LYS A 10 6.92 1.06 -0.24
N SER A 11 7.82 0.45 0.55
CA SER A 11 9.24 0.81 0.52
C SER A 11 9.88 0.34 -0.79
N CYS A 12 10.62 1.23 -1.46
CA CYS A 12 11.26 0.95 -2.74
C CYS A 12 12.70 1.50 -2.79
N ALA A 13 13.46 1.09 -3.79
CA ALA A 13 14.84 1.51 -4.00
C ALA A 13 14.93 2.43 -5.24
N PRO A 14 14.98 3.77 -5.08
CA PRO A 14 14.91 4.73 -6.19
C PRO A 14 16.11 4.64 -7.16
N GLN A 15 17.21 4.03 -6.71
CA GLN A 15 18.41 3.79 -7.51
C GLN A 15 18.29 2.63 -8.50
N LEU A 16 17.27 1.75 -8.35
CA LEU A 16 17.08 0.64 -9.27
C LEU A 16 16.32 1.11 -10.52
N PRO A 17 16.77 0.75 -11.74
CA PRO A 17 16.13 1.19 -12.99
C PRO A 17 14.87 0.39 -13.34
N VAL A 18 14.37 -0.43 -12.43
CA VAL A 18 13.21 -1.31 -12.64
C VAL A 18 11.97 -0.73 -11.99
N GLU A 19 10.83 -0.94 -12.64
CA GLU A 19 9.54 -0.59 -12.06
C GLU A 19 9.27 -1.46 -10.84
N GLN A 20 9.11 -0.80 -9.70
CA GLN A 20 8.98 -1.42 -8.37
C GLN A 20 7.55 -1.34 -7.87
N CYS A 21 6.94 -0.16 -7.98
CA CYS A 21 5.61 0.17 -7.46
C CYS A 21 4.49 -0.25 -8.42
N ASN A 22 4.27 -1.56 -8.56
CA ASN A 22 3.37 -2.11 -9.58
C ASN A 22 2.41 -3.20 -9.08
N VAL A 23 2.31 -3.39 -7.77
CA VAL A 23 1.28 -4.24 -7.16
C VAL A 23 0.26 -3.37 -6.47
N GLU A 24 -1.00 -3.49 -6.88
CA GLU A 24 -2.12 -2.83 -6.22
C GLU A 24 -2.45 -3.54 -4.89
N VAL A 25 -2.59 -2.75 -3.83
CA VAL A 25 -3.00 -3.17 -2.48
C VAL A 25 -4.01 -2.16 -1.93
N ASP A 26 -4.65 -2.49 -0.82
CA ASP A 26 -5.50 -1.53 -0.12
C ASP A 26 -4.65 -0.62 0.78
N ASP A 27 -4.97 0.67 0.81
CA ASP A 27 -4.32 1.63 1.72
C ASP A 27 -4.81 1.51 3.18
N ALA A 28 -5.96 0.87 3.39
CA ALA A 28 -6.61 0.71 4.68
C ALA A 28 -7.49 -0.54 4.74
N LEU A 29 -7.76 -1.03 5.96
CA LEU A 29 -8.72 -2.11 6.21
C LEU A 29 -10.17 -1.62 6.20
N ALA A 30 -10.39 -0.39 6.68
CA ALA A 30 -11.68 0.26 6.71
C ALA A 30 -11.77 1.23 5.54
N CYS A 31 -12.73 1.03 4.64
CA CYS A 31 -12.91 1.83 3.42
C CYS A 31 -11.65 1.83 2.54
N PRO A 32 -11.25 0.66 2.00
CA PRO A 32 -10.01 0.53 1.24
C PRO A 32 -10.05 1.39 -0.03
N CYS A 33 -9.00 2.17 -0.24
CA CYS A 33 -8.66 2.77 -1.52
C CYS A 33 -7.49 2.01 -2.15
N PRO A 34 -7.50 1.83 -3.49
CA PRO A 34 -6.36 1.23 -4.19
C PRO A 34 -5.12 2.11 -4.07
N THR A 35 -3.98 1.49 -3.82
CA THR A 35 -2.64 2.11 -3.80
C THR A 35 -1.61 1.12 -4.32
N PHE A 36 -0.46 1.60 -4.80
CA PHE A 36 0.59 0.74 -5.30
C PHE A 36 1.72 0.52 -4.28
N ALA A 37 2.18 -0.72 -4.21
CA ALA A 37 3.28 -1.19 -3.39
C ALA A 37 4.38 -1.84 -4.24
N GLU A 38 5.53 -2.08 -3.61
CA GLU A 38 6.68 -2.70 -4.24
C GLU A 38 6.50 -4.24 -4.33
N SER A 39 6.65 -4.80 -5.53
CA SER A 39 6.36 -6.22 -5.78
C SER A 39 7.36 -7.20 -5.17
N GLY A 40 8.61 -6.79 -4.94
CA GLY A 40 9.65 -7.57 -4.28
C GLY A 40 9.46 -7.76 -2.77
N ASN A 41 8.66 -6.91 -2.11
CA ASN A 41 8.35 -6.93 -0.67
C ASN A 41 7.32 -8.01 -0.32
N THR A 42 7.54 -9.23 -0.80
CA THR A 42 6.66 -10.39 -0.64
C THR A 42 6.27 -10.68 0.81
N GLU A 43 7.17 -10.47 1.77
CA GLU A 43 6.88 -10.63 3.20
C GLU A 43 5.84 -9.60 3.70
N ALA A 44 6.01 -8.33 3.31
CA ALA A 44 5.09 -7.27 3.71
C ALA A 44 3.72 -7.43 3.02
N LEU A 45 3.71 -7.82 1.74
CA LEU A 45 2.49 -8.14 1.00
C LEU A 45 1.74 -9.32 1.62
N ALA A 46 2.44 -10.39 2.01
CA ALA A 46 1.83 -11.51 2.72
C ALA A 46 1.23 -11.08 4.06
N LYS A 47 1.90 -10.16 4.77
CA LYS A 47 1.40 -9.64 6.05
C LYS A 47 0.15 -8.76 5.88
N LEU A 48 0.06 -7.99 4.80
CA LEU A 48 -1.17 -7.22 4.48
C LEU A 48 -2.35 -8.15 4.26
N ASP A 49 -2.18 -9.21 3.48
CA ASP A 49 -3.21 -10.22 3.21
C ASP A 49 -3.64 -10.96 4.50
N GLU A 50 -2.68 -11.33 5.36
CA GLU A 50 -2.97 -11.94 6.66
C GLU A 50 -3.83 -11.02 7.54
N LEU A 51 -3.43 -9.75 7.68
CA LEU A 51 -4.15 -8.78 8.51
C LEU A 51 -5.55 -8.46 7.95
N LYS A 52 -5.70 -8.45 6.63
CA LYS A 52 -7.02 -8.30 5.99
C LYS A 52 -7.92 -9.50 6.30
N LYS A 53 -7.41 -10.72 6.21
CA LYS A 53 -8.15 -11.93 6.58
C LYS A 53 -8.57 -11.93 8.05
N GLU A 54 -7.69 -11.51 8.96
CA GLU A 54 -8.03 -11.37 10.38
C GLU A 54 -9.14 -10.34 10.62
N TRP A 55 -9.07 -9.20 9.94
CA TRP A 55 -10.09 -8.15 10.00
C TRP A 55 -11.45 -8.63 9.47
N ASP A 56 -11.46 -9.32 8.34
CA ASP A 56 -12.65 -9.87 7.71
C ASP A 56 -13.26 -11.00 8.56
N ALA A 57 -12.43 -11.89 9.12
CA ALA A 57 -12.87 -12.97 10.00
C ALA A 57 -13.49 -12.44 11.29
N ALA A 58 -13.00 -11.31 11.81
CA ALA A 58 -13.57 -10.61 12.94
C ALA A 58 -14.83 -9.79 12.58
N GLN A 59 -15.21 -9.75 11.30
CA GLN A 59 -16.30 -8.93 10.76
C GLN A 59 -16.19 -7.44 11.13
N CYS A 60 -14.97 -6.94 11.32
CA CYS A 60 -14.72 -5.57 11.77
C CYS A 60 -15.28 -4.51 10.79
N GLY A 61 -15.35 -4.84 9.49
CA GLY A 61 -15.93 -3.96 8.47
C GLY A 61 -17.46 -3.93 8.41
N ALA A 62 -18.17 -4.83 9.10
CA ALA A 62 -19.62 -4.99 8.92
C ALA A 62 -20.46 -3.78 9.39
N VAL A 63 -19.87 -2.89 10.20
CA VAL A 63 -20.53 -1.70 10.76
C VAL A 63 -19.95 -0.38 10.24
N ILE A 64 -19.02 -0.45 9.28
CA ILE A 64 -18.36 0.73 8.74
C ILE A 64 -19.11 1.19 7.49
N ASP A 65 -19.58 2.43 7.52
CA ASP A 65 -20.20 3.09 6.37
C ASP A 65 -19.15 3.96 5.68
N CYS A 66 -18.81 3.61 4.43
CA CYS A 66 -17.77 4.28 3.66
C CYS A 66 -18.40 5.32 2.72
N PRO A 67 -17.95 6.58 2.74
CA PRO A 67 -18.49 7.60 1.85
C PRO A 67 -18.19 7.28 0.38
N ALA A 68 -19.18 7.46 -0.51
CA ALA A 68 -19.11 7.11 -1.93
C ALA A 68 -18.08 7.91 -2.78
N ILE A 69 -17.36 8.86 -2.19
CA ILE A 69 -16.35 9.74 -2.85
C ILE A 69 -14.95 9.47 -2.28
N ALA A 70 -14.73 8.35 -1.57
CA ALA A 70 -13.54 8.21 -0.73
C ALA A 70 -12.21 8.14 -1.50
N CYS A 71 -12.20 7.62 -2.73
CA CYS A 71 -10.96 7.23 -3.39
C CYS A 71 -10.83 7.82 -4.79
N VAL A 72 -9.70 8.46 -5.06
CA VAL A 72 -9.21 8.69 -6.42
C VAL A 72 -8.44 7.43 -6.81
N GLU A 73 -8.87 6.77 -7.89
CA GLU A 73 -8.19 5.57 -8.39
C GLU A 73 -6.83 5.97 -9.01
N PRO A 74 -5.70 5.46 -8.48
CA PRO A 74 -4.39 5.84 -8.98
C PRO A 74 -4.14 5.23 -10.36
N LYS A 75 -3.57 6.01 -11.28
CA LYS A 75 -3.23 5.54 -12.63
C LYS A 75 -1.93 4.77 -12.70
N GLY A 76 -1.20 4.74 -11.59
CA GLY A 76 0.11 4.09 -11.43
C GLY A 76 0.81 4.65 -10.20
N ALA A 77 2.06 4.27 -10.00
CA ALA A 77 2.90 4.84 -8.96
C ALA A 77 4.36 4.94 -9.38
N SER A 78 5.10 5.77 -8.67
CA SER A 78 6.55 5.92 -8.84
C SER A 78 7.27 5.74 -7.52
N CYS A 79 8.52 5.28 -7.59
CA CYS A 79 9.39 5.23 -6.42
C CYS A 79 9.94 6.64 -6.15
N ASP A 80 9.39 7.32 -5.14
CA ASP A 80 9.85 8.64 -4.71
C ASP A 80 11.02 8.48 -3.73
N PRO A 81 12.18 9.12 -3.96
CA PRO A 81 13.36 8.99 -3.10
C PRO A 81 13.24 9.70 -1.75
N GLY A 82 12.10 10.34 -1.44
CA GLY A 82 11.92 11.12 -0.24
C GLY A 82 12.81 12.37 -0.17
N THR A 83 12.90 12.96 1.01
CA THR A 83 13.76 14.14 1.25
C THR A 83 15.24 13.80 1.43
N ASN A 84 15.54 12.53 1.72
CA ASN A 84 16.89 12.00 1.90
C ASN A 84 17.07 10.70 1.09
N PRO A 85 17.88 10.70 0.02
CA PRO A 85 18.06 9.51 -0.82
C PRO A 85 18.78 8.34 -0.12
N GLN A 86 19.33 8.53 1.09
CA GLN A 86 19.90 7.44 1.89
C GLN A 86 18.86 6.65 2.69
N ASP A 87 17.66 7.19 2.92
CA ASP A 87 16.63 6.56 3.76
C ASP A 87 15.78 5.54 2.99
N GLY A 88 16.07 5.34 1.70
CA GLY A 88 15.26 4.56 0.77
C GLY A 88 14.17 5.41 0.12
N GLY A 89 13.44 4.83 -0.81
CA GLY A 89 12.29 5.46 -1.44
C GLY A 89 10.96 4.87 -0.95
N HIS A 90 9.88 5.51 -1.37
CA HIS A 90 8.52 5.07 -1.10
C HIS A 90 7.66 5.16 -2.35
N CYS A 91 6.75 4.20 -2.53
CA CYS A 91 5.80 4.21 -3.63
C CYS A 91 4.78 5.33 -3.45
N SER A 92 4.82 6.30 -4.34
CA SER A 92 3.88 7.42 -4.39
C SER A 92 2.94 7.24 -5.56
N ASP A 93 1.65 7.19 -5.26
CA ASP A 93 0.57 7.03 -6.24
C ASP A 93 0.47 8.28 -7.14
N LEU A 94 0.16 8.04 -8.42
CA LEU A 94 0.02 9.08 -9.44
C LEU A 94 -1.45 9.21 -9.84
N GLU A 95 -1.96 10.45 -9.81
CA GLU A 95 -3.33 10.80 -10.21
C GLU A 95 -3.50 11.00 -11.73
#